data_AF-A0A3B8Z1M3-F1
#
_entry.id   AF-A0A3B8Z1M3-F1
#
_cell.length_a   1.000
_cell.length_b   1.000
_cell.length_c   1.000
_cell.angle_alpha   90.00
_cell.angle_beta   90.00
_cell.angle_gamma   90.00
#
_symmetry.space_group_name_H-M   'P 1'
#
loop_
_entity.id
_entity.type
_entity.pdbx_description
1 polymer ?
#
loop_
_entity_poly.entity_id
_entity_poly.type
_entity_poly.pdbx_seq_one_letter_code
_entity_poly.pdbx_strand_id
1 'polypeptide(L)'
;MKVLVLAAGFATRLRPLTEKTPKPLLEVAGRTILDRMLDDLAATGAIHEVFLVTNHSHHHAFLEWRDRRCHEDPRLPIKILDDGATSNENRLGAVRDLGSAVAHWQLAGPLLVAAGDNLFDFNFDHFLQDHAGHPRSLVLAYPESDPVKLARSGVATLDSDGRILALVEKPPQPRGQWICPPVYLFEQDALAELPTFLDQAPDTDAPGNFVAWLAERKLVWAHRMQGARFDVGNLENYHAAADWLASRSREP
;
A
#
# COMPACT_ATOMS: atom_id res chain seq x y z
N MET A 1 -7.69 6.24 -13.26
CA MET A 1 -8.20 6.20 -11.89
C MET A 1 -7.28 6.97 -10.95
N LYS A 2 -7.74 7.22 -9.72
CA LYS A 2 -6.96 7.87 -8.66
C LYS A 2 -6.22 6.82 -7.84
N VAL A 3 -5.10 7.22 -7.24
CA VAL A 3 -4.41 6.41 -6.22
C VAL A 3 -4.33 7.17 -4.90
N LEU A 4 -4.57 6.48 -3.79
CA LEU A 4 -4.35 6.96 -2.45
C LEU A 4 -3.19 6.18 -1.80
N VAL A 5 -2.16 6.90 -1.39
CA VAL A 5 -0.96 6.36 -0.77
C VAL A 5 -1.02 6.56 0.74
N LEU A 6 -0.90 5.47 1.49
CA LEU A 6 -0.79 5.49 2.95
C LEU A 6 0.68 5.59 3.34
N ALA A 7 1.06 6.72 3.95
CA ALA A 7 2.46 7.06 4.26
C ALA A 7 2.65 7.65 5.67
N ALA A 8 1.67 7.55 6.56
CA ALA A 8 1.70 8.13 7.90
C ALA A 8 2.50 7.33 8.96
N GLY A 9 3.09 6.19 8.58
CA GLY A 9 3.88 5.36 9.49
C GLY A 9 5.16 6.04 10.00
N PHE A 10 5.47 5.85 11.29
CA PHE A 10 6.69 6.37 11.92
C PHE A 10 7.93 5.51 11.70
N ALA A 11 7.77 4.27 11.21
CA ALA A 11 8.85 3.35 10.85
C ALA A 11 10.01 3.28 11.88
N THR A 12 9.69 3.21 13.18
CA THR A 12 10.66 3.29 14.28
C THR A 12 11.72 2.18 14.26
N ARG A 13 11.41 1.04 13.64
CA ARG A 13 12.31 -0.10 13.44
C ARG A 13 13.48 0.17 12.48
N LEU A 14 13.41 1.24 11.69
CA LEU A 14 14.45 1.66 10.73
C LEU A 14 15.31 2.81 11.24
N ARG A 15 15.15 3.23 12.50
CA ARG A 15 16.02 4.25 13.09
C ARG A 15 17.49 3.78 13.07
N PRO A 16 18.45 4.68 12.78
CA PRO A 16 18.30 6.13 12.70
C PRO A 16 17.87 6.68 11.32
N LEU A 17 17.73 5.85 10.28
CA LEU A 17 17.38 6.32 8.93
C LEU A 17 16.06 7.10 8.91
N THR A 18 15.11 6.68 9.73
CA THR A 18 13.76 7.24 9.78
C THR A 18 13.56 8.32 10.85
N GLU A 19 14.63 8.87 11.44
CA GLU A 19 14.50 10.00 12.37
C GLU A 19 14.15 11.31 11.68
N LYS A 20 14.69 11.53 10.48
CA LYS A 20 14.49 12.77 9.71
C LYS A 20 13.83 12.53 8.35
N THR A 21 13.85 11.30 7.86
CA THR A 21 13.35 10.95 6.53
C THR A 21 12.27 9.88 6.67
N PRO A 22 11.02 10.13 6.27
CA PRO A 22 9.98 9.11 6.31
C PRO A 22 10.38 7.91 5.43
N LYS A 23 10.04 6.69 5.86
CA LYS A 23 10.41 5.45 5.15
C LYS A 23 10.10 5.48 3.64
N PRO A 24 8.92 5.92 3.18
CA PRO A 24 8.63 6.05 1.74
C PRO A 24 9.62 6.89 0.95
N LEU A 25 10.27 7.88 1.59
CA LEU A 25 11.23 8.78 0.96
C LEU A 25 12.69 8.33 1.13
N LEU A 26 12.94 7.15 1.73
CA LEU A 26 14.29 6.58 1.74
C LEU A 26 14.69 6.15 0.34
N GLU A 27 15.93 6.45 -0.05
CA GLU A 27 16.47 6.16 -1.37
C GLU A 27 17.11 4.78 -1.44
N VAL A 28 16.62 3.94 -2.35
CA VAL A 28 17.26 2.67 -2.67
C VAL A 28 17.78 2.76 -4.10
N ALA A 29 19.10 2.63 -4.28
CA ALA A 29 19.77 2.78 -5.57
C ALA A 29 19.42 4.10 -6.30
N GLY A 30 19.49 5.23 -5.59
CA GLY A 30 19.35 6.59 -6.15
C GLY A 30 17.92 7.03 -6.48
N ARG A 31 16.90 6.30 -6.01
CA ARG A 31 15.48 6.67 -6.17
C ARG A 31 14.68 6.25 -4.95
N THR A 32 13.72 7.08 -4.53
CA THR A 32 12.95 6.77 -3.31
C THR A 32 12.03 5.56 -3.51
N ILE A 33 11.68 4.87 -2.42
CA ILE A 33 10.73 3.75 -2.46
C ILE A 33 9.40 4.21 -3.08
N LEU A 34 8.91 5.38 -2.66
CA LEU A 34 7.67 5.96 -3.15
C LEU A 34 7.76 6.32 -4.63
N ASP A 35 8.88 6.92 -5.08
CA ASP A 35 9.03 7.29 -6.47
C ASP A 35 8.93 6.09 -7.40
N ARG A 36 9.58 4.98 -7.04
CA ARG A 36 9.52 3.73 -7.82
C ARG A 36 8.09 3.25 -8.01
N MET A 37 7.31 3.16 -6.93
CA MET A 37 5.91 2.76 -7.01
C MET A 37 5.10 3.72 -7.90
N LEU A 38 5.29 5.04 -7.75
CA LEU A 38 4.55 6.02 -8.54
C LEU A 38 4.98 6.06 -10.01
N ASP A 39 6.23 5.73 -10.33
CA ASP A 39 6.69 5.63 -11.71
C ASP A 39 6.11 4.41 -12.41
N ASP A 40 6.10 3.26 -11.73
CA ASP A 40 5.48 2.03 -12.25
C ASP A 40 3.98 2.28 -12.50
N LEU A 41 3.31 2.95 -11.57
CA LEU A 41 1.91 3.35 -11.71
C LEU A 41 1.69 4.36 -12.84
N ALA A 42 2.57 5.36 -12.99
CA ALA A 42 2.48 6.35 -14.05
C ALA A 42 2.72 5.72 -15.44
N ALA A 43 3.63 4.74 -15.53
CA ALA A 43 3.94 4.03 -16.76
C ALA A 43 2.75 3.23 -17.31
N THR A 44 1.79 2.83 -16.47
CA THR A 44 0.54 2.19 -16.92
C THR A 44 -0.35 3.13 -17.74
N GLY A 45 -0.17 4.45 -17.59
CA GLY A 45 -1.06 5.47 -18.16
C GLY A 45 -2.49 5.49 -17.57
N ALA A 46 -2.81 4.59 -16.65
CA ALA A 46 -4.12 4.48 -16.04
C ALA A 46 -4.29 5.44 -14.85
N ILE A 47 -3.21 5.84 -14.17
CA ILE A 47 -3.26 6.73 -13.01
C ILE A 47 -3.11 8.20 -13.44
N HIS A 48 -4.00 9.07 -12.98
CA HIS A 48 -3.99 10.50 -13.34
C HIS A 48 -3.91 11.47 -12.14
N GLU A 49 -4.04 10.97 -10.91
CA GLU A 49 -3.94 11.82 -9.71
C GLU A 49 -3.55 10.95 -8.50
N VAL A 50 -2.65 11.49 -7.67
CA VAL A 50 -2.14 10.86 -6.46
C VAL A 50 -2.60 11.66 -5.26
N PHE A 51 -3.14 10.94 -4.28
CA PHE A 51 -3.44 11.43 -2.96
C PHE A 51 -2.51 10.72 -1.98
N LEU A 52 -1.94 11.43 -1.02
CA LEU A 52 -1.03 10.87 -0.04
C LEU A 52 -1.44 11.33 1.35
N VAL A 53 -1.53 10.40 2.30
CA VAL A 53 -1.74 10.73 3.72
C VAL A 53 -0.45 10.47 4.48
N THR A 54 -0.01 11.45 5.25
CA THR A 54 1.18 11.37 6.10
C THR A 54 0.88 11.91 7.49
N ASN A 55 1.78 11.62 8.42
CA ASN A 55 1.78 12.23 9.73
C ASN A 55 2.37 13.64 9.73
N HIS A 56 2.06 14.40 10.78
CA HIS A 56 2.49 15.79 10.95
C HIS A 56 4.01 15.93 10.98
N SER A 57 4.70 15.03 11.69
CA SER A 57 6.16 15.04 11.83
C SER A 57 6.89 14.92 10.48
N HIS A 58 6.32 14.18 9.54
CA HIS A 58 6.89 13.94 8.21
C HIS A 58 6.25 14.80 7.11
N HIS A 59 5.20 15.55 7.41
CA HIS A 59 4.42 16.30 6.43
C HIS A 59 5.29 17.25 5.60
N HIS A 60 6.20 18.00 6.24
CA HIS A 60 7.10 18.90 5.54
C HIS A 60 8.01 18.18 4.53
N ALA A 61 8.56 17.01 4.91
CA ALA A 61 9.41 16.23 4.01
C ALA A 61 8.66 15.75 2.76
N PHE A 62 7.38 15.40 2.90
CA PHE A 62 6.53 15.05 1.75
C PHE A 62 6.18 16.27 0.89
N LEU A 63 5.99 17.46 1.47
CA LEU A 63 5.79 18.69 0.68
C LEU A 63 7.02 19.01 -0.18
N GLU A 64 8.21 18.97 0.40
CA GLU A 64 9.46 19.17 -0.34
C GLU A 64 9.66 18.12 -1.44
N TRP A 65 9.38 16.86 -1.14
CA TRP A 65 9.44 15.78 -2.13
C TRP A 65 8.44 15.99 -3.27
N ARG A 66 7.18 16.35 -2.94
CA ARG A 66 6.14 16.65 -3.93
C ARG A 66 6.61 17.75 -4.87
N ASP A 67 7.15 18.85 -4.34
CA ASP A 67 7.54 20.00 -5.15
C ASP A 67 8.67 19.65 -6.13
N ARG A 68 9.64 18.83 -5.69
CA ARG A 68 10.67 18.27 -6.59
C ARG A 68 10.06 17.35 -7.65
N ARG A 69 9.23 16.38 -7.25
CA ARG A 69 8.62 15.41 -8.17
C ARG A 69 7.71 16.07 -9.19
N CYS A 70 6.86 17.01 -8.80
CA CYS A 70 5.99 17.75 -9.72
C CYS A 70 6.78 18.59 -10.72
N HIS A 71 8.00 19.01 -10.38
CA HIS A 71 8.91 19.66 -11.34
C HIS A 71 9.50 18.64 -12.33
N GLU A 72 9.81 17.42 -11.89
CA GLU A 72 10.32 16.33 -12.74
C GLU A 72 9.24 15.74 -13.66
N ASP A 73 8.04 15.48 -13.14
CA ASP A 73 6.88 14.98 -13.90
C ASP A 73 5.61 15.76 -13.55
N PRO A 74 5.29 16.85 -14.28
CA PRO A 74 4.13 17.68 -14.00
C PRO A 74 2.79 17.04 -14.38
N ARG A 75 2.80 15.86 -15.03
CA ARG A 75 1.58 15.22 -15.54
C ARG A 75 0.80 14.50 -14.44
N LEU A 76 1.44 14.18 -13.31
CA LEU A 76 0.83 13.44 -12.22
C LEU A 76 0.66 14.35 -10.98
N PRO A 77 -0.47 15.05 -10.83
CA PRO A 77 -0.71 15.90 -9.67
C PRO A 77 -0.75 15.08 -8.38
N ILE A 78 -0.13 15.63 -7.34
CA ILE A 78 -0.03 15.01 -6.01
C ILE A 78 -0.62 15.94 -4.95
N LYS A 79 -1.59 15.42 -4.19
CA LYS A 79 -2.19 16.08 -3.02
C LYS A 79 -1.76 15.37 -1.75
N ILE A 80 -1.42 16.13 -0.72
CA ILE A 80 -0.94 15.60 0.55
C ILE A 80 -1.91 16.04 1.66
N LEU A 81 -2.29 15.10 2.51
CA LEU A 81 -3.06 15.32 3.74
C LEU A 81 -2.18 14.98 4.94
N ASP A 82 -2.17 15.89 5.90
CA ASP A 82 -1.60 15.70 7.23
C ASP A 82 -2.69 15.13 8.15
N ASP A 83 -2.44 13.96 8.74
CA ASP A 83 -3.35 13.30 9.67
C ASP A 83 -3.33 13.90 11.09
N GLY A 84 -2.37 14.81 11.37
CA GLY A 84 -2.17 15.47 12.66
C GLY A 84 -1.41 14.65 13.71
N ALA A 85 -1.06 13.39 13.45
CA ALA A 85 -0.27 12.56 14.35
C ALA A 85 1.17 13.06 14.42
N THR A 86 1.70 13.14 15.63
CA THR A 86 3.05 13.68 15.91
C THR A 86 4.00 12.64 16.48
N SER A 87 3.48 11.45 16.78
CA SER A 87 4.19 10.37 17.47
C SER A 87 3.53 9.02 17.19
N ASN A 88 4.22 7.93 17.50
CA ASN A 88 3.64 6.60 17.31
C ASN A 88 2.50 6.32 18.31
N GLU A 89 2.46 7.05 19.42
CA GLU A 89 1.47 6.93 20.49
C GLU A 89 0.10 7.52 20.11
N ASN A 90 0.09 8.57 19.27
CA ASN A 90 -1.14 9.21 18.78
C ASN A 90 -1.46 8.91 17.31
N ARG A 91 -0.81 7.90 16.72
CA ARG A 91 -1.10 7.45 15.36
C ARG A 91 -2.55 7.01 15.21
N LEU A 92 -3.16 7.35 14.08
CA LEU A 92 -4.57 7.02 13.79
C LEU A 92 -4.75 5.60 13.26
N GLY A 93 -3.73 5.08 12.58
CA GLY A 93 -3.74 3.78 11.91
C GLY A 93 -4.17 3.89 10.45
N ALA A 94 -3.63 3.01 9.61
CA ALA A 94 -3.72 3.10 8.15
C ALA A 94 -5.16 3.12 7.62
N VAL A 95 -6.11 2.42 8.27
CA VAL A 95 -7.52 2.43 7.84
C VAL A 95 -8.21 3.75 8.20
N ARG A 96 -7.83 4.36 9.34
CA ARG A 96 -8.35 5.67 9.73
C ARG A 96 -7.80 6.76 8.82
N ASP A 97 -6.54 6.65 8.40
CA ASP A 97 -5.94 7.53 7.39
C ASP A 97 -6.66 7.43 6.03
N LEU A 98 -6.95 6.19 5.59
CA LEU A 98 -7.78 5.92 4.42
C LEU A 98 -9.15 6.61 4.54
N GLY A 99 -9.83 6.44 5.67
CA GLY A 99 -11.12 7.08 5.96
C GLY A 99 -11.08 8.60 5.93
N SER A 100 -10.10 9.19 6.61
CA SER A 100 -9.90 10.63 6.66
C SER A 100 -9.67 11.22 5.27
N ALA A 101 -8.83 10.59 4.44
CA ALA A 101 -8.60 11.04 3.07
C ALA A 101 -9.81 10.90 2.17
N VAL A 102 -10.49 9.75 2.22
CA VAL A 102 -11.71 9.50 1.43
C VAL A 102 -12.78 10.54 1.78
N ALA A 103 -12.97 10.84 3.06
CA ALA A 103 -13.92 11.87 3.49
C ALA A 103 -13.47 13.29 3.12
N HIS A 104 -12.21 13.64 3.36
CA HIS A 104 -11.67 14.98 3.14
C HIS A 104 -11.73 15.40 1.67
N TRP A 105 -11.35 14.51 0.75
CA TRP A 105 -11.36 14.78 -0.69
C TRP A 105 -12.60 14.23 -1.42
N GLN A 106 -13.55 13.64 -0.69
CA GLN A 106 -14.74 13.00 -1.27
C GLN A 106 -14.36 11.99 -2.37
N LEU A 107 -13.36 11.14 -2.07
CA LEU A 107 -12.88 10.16 -3.04
C LEU A 107 -13.96 9.10 -3.28
N ALA A 108 -14.11 8.71 -4.55
CA ALA A 108 -15.05 7.71 -5.00
C ALA A 108 -14.33 6.58 -5.73
N GLY A 109 -14.97 5.41 -5.79
CA GLY A 109 -14.47 4.24 -6.49
C GLY A 109 -14.59 4.37 -8.01
N PRO A 110 -13.76 3.63 -8.78
CA PRO A 110 -12.69 2.75 -8.29
C PRO A 110 -11.47 3.56 -7.79
N LEU A 111 -10.98 3.20 -6.60
CA LEU A 111 -9.83 3.83 -5.94
C LEU A 111 -8.74 2.79 -5.69
N LEU A 112 -7.55 3.02 -6.26
CA LEU A 112 -6.36 2.27 -5.88
C LEU A 112 -5.83 2.81 -4.54
N VAL A 113 -5.57 1.93 -3.59
CA VAL A 113 -4.99 2.25 -2.28
C VAL A 113 -3.71 1.43 -2.13
N ALA A 114 -2.60 2.09 -1.83
CA ALA A 114 -1.31 1.42 -1.65
C ALA A 114 -0.57 1.95 -0.42
N ALA A 115 0.10 1.09 0.33
CA ALA A 115 1.07 1.56 1.33
C ALA A 115 2.36 2.01 0.64
N GLY A 116 2.84 3.22 0.96
CA GLY A 116 3.99 3.84 0.28
C GLY A 116 5.36 3.25 0.64
N ASP A 117 5.41 2.11 1.31
CA ASP A 117 6.59 1.59 2.00
C ASP A 117 7.03 0.19 1.54
N ASN A 118 6.51 -0.25 0.39
CA ASN A 118 6.81 -1.55 -0.22
C ASN A 118 7.57 -1.36 -1.53
N LEU A 119 8.57 -2.21 -1.77
CA LEU A 119 9.20 -2.37 -3.08
C LEU A 119 8.61 -3.59 -3.77
N PHE A 120 8.08 -3.39 -4.96
CA PHE A 120 7.52 -4.46 -5.77
C PHE A 120 8.38 -4.69 -7.01
N ASP A 121 8.59 -5.94 -7.36
CA ASP A 121 8.90 -6.37 -8.72
C ASP A 121 7.60 -6.86 -9.39
N PHE A 122 6.61 -5.99 -9.35
CA PHE A 122 5.28 -6.30 -9.83
C PHE A 122 4.92 -5.31 -10.91
N ASN A 123 4.43 -5.81 -12.04
CA ASN A 123 3.88 -4.95 -13.06
C ASN A 123 2.43 -4.60 -12.69
N PHE A 124 2.21 -3.36 -12.23
CA PHE A 124 0.86 -2.83 -11.96
C PHE A 124 -0.06 -2.88 -13.18
N ASP A 125 0.47 -2.89 -14.41
CA ASP A 125 -0.33 -2.95 -15.64
C ASP A 125 -1.27 -4.16 -15.66
N HIS A 126 -0.78 -5.36 -15.31
CA HIS A 126 -1.62 -6.57 -15.25
C HIS A 126 -2.70 -6.48 -14.16
N PHE A 127 -2.42 -5.84 -13.02
CA PHE A 127 -3.40 -5.63 -11.97
C PHE A 127 -4.56 -4.76 -12.44
N LEU A 128 -4.19 -3.64 -13.07
CA LEU A 128 -5.15 -2.64 -13.53
C LEU A 128 -5.92 -3.14 -14.77
N GLN A 129 -5.30 -3.99 -15.60
CA GLN A 129 -5.98 -4.66 -16.72
C GLN A 129 -6.98 -5.72 -16.25
N ASP A 130 -6.67 -6.53 -15.23
CA ASP A 130 -7.63 -7.47 -14.61
C ASP A 130 -8.86 -6.71 -14.11
N HIS A 131 -8.63 -5.62 -13.38
CA HIS A 131 -9.71 -4.75 -12.94
C HIS A 131 -10.49 -4.13 -14.09
N ALA A 132 -9.82 -3.61 -15.12
CA ALA A 132 -10.50 -3.00 -16.27
C ALA A 132 -11.37 -4.01 -17.05
N GLY A 133 -10.95 -5.27 -17.14
CA GLY A 133 -11.73 -6.36 -17.74
C GLY A 133 -12.87 -6.85 -16.86
N HIS A 134 -12.70 -6.79 -15.53
CA HIS A 134 -13.65 -7.24 -14.53
C HIS A 134 -13.76 -6.24 -13.37
N PRO A 135 -14.51 -5.14 -13.50
CA PRO A 135 -14.62 -4.12 -12.47
C PRO A 135 -15.19 -4.71 -11.16
N ARG A 136 -14.32 -4.83 -10.15
CA ARG A 136 -14.61 -5.44 -8.85
C ARG A 136 -13.54 -5.04 -7.84
N SER A 137 -13.86 -5.11 -6.54
CA SER A 137 -12.85 -4.91 -5.52
C SER A 137 -11.79 -6.01 -5.58
N LEU A 138 -10.53 -5.61 -5.68
CA LEU A 138 -9.41 -6.46 -6.04
C LEU A 138 -8.24 -6.22 -5.09
N VAL A 139 -7.57 -7.28 -4.65
CA VAL A 139 -6.34 -7.21 -3.85
C VAL A 139 -5.21 -7.95 -4.54
N LEU A 140 -3.96 -7.66 -4.19
CA LEU A 140 -2.85 -8.53 -4.57
C LEU A 140 -2.81 -9.80 -3.70
N ALA A 141 -2.51 -10.93 -4.32
CA ALA A 141 -2.16 -12.18 -3.65
C ALA A 141 -0.77 -12.63 -4.10
N TYR A 142 0.13 -12.83 -3.14
CA TYR A 142 1.49 -13.29 -3.38
C TYR A 142 1.73 -14.62 -2.66
N PRO A 143 2.31 -15.64 -3.32
CA PRO A 143 2.61 -16.91 -2.68
C PRO A 143 3.80 -16.79 -1.73
N GLU A 144 3.61 -17.17 -0.47
CA GLU A 144 4.65 -17.17 0.56
C GLU A 144 4.65 -18.50 1.30
N SER A 145 5.85 -19.05 1.52
CA SER A 145 6.08 -20.32 2.21
C SER A 145 6.73 -20.15 3.58
N ASP A 146 7.34 -18.99 3.86
CA ASP A 146 7.96 -18.69 5.15
C ASP A 146 6.88 -18.42 6.23
N PRO A 147 6.78 -19.27 7.28
CA PRO A 147 5.79 -19.11 8.34
C PRO A 147 5.89 -17.77 9.08
N VAL A 148 7.10 -17.21 9.22
CA VAL A 148 7.33 -15.95 9.92
C VAL A 148 6.78 -14.78 9.10
N LYS A 149 6.94 -14.81 7.78
CA LYS A 149 6.39 -13.79 6.88
C LYS A 149 4.87 -13.89 6.76
N LEU A 150 4.33 -15.11 6.72
CA LEU A 150 2.89 -15.37 6.76
C LEU A 150 2.26 -14.79 8.03
N ALA A 151 2.84 -15.05 9.21
CA ALA A 151 2.34 -14.55 10.50
C ALA A 151 2.42 -13.02 10.66
N ARG A 152 3.16 -12.33 9.78
CA ARG A 152 3.34 -10.87 9.80
C ARG A 152 2.54 -10.13 8.73
N SER A 153 1.76 -10.85 7.94
CA SER A 153 1.03 -10.33 6.78
C SER A 153 -0.46 -10.69 6.88
N GLY A 154 -1.32 -10.03 6.09
CA GLY A 154 -2.67 -10.52 5.84
C GLY A 154 -2.62 -11.80 5.01
N VAL A 155 -3.25 -12.88 5.48
CA VAL A 155 -3.28 -14.18 4.80
C VAL A 155 -4.68 -14.48 4.32
N ALA A 156 -4.82 -14.69 3.02
CA ALA A 156 -6.08 -14.99 2.35
C ALA A 156 -6.23 -16.48 2.01
N THR A 157 -7.45 -16.98 2.19
CA THR A 157 -7.92 -18.23 1.59
C THR A 157 -8.73 -17.87 0.34
N LEU A 158 -8.36 -18.45 -0.80
CA LEU A 158 -8.98 -18.18 -2.09
C LEU A 158 -9.75 -19.41 -2.60
N ASP A 159 -10.84 -19.20 -3.32
CA ASP A 159 -11.45 -20.26 -4.13
C ASP A 159 -10.76 -20.44 -5.50
N SER A 160 -11.31 -21.31 -6.34
CA SER A 160 -10.77 -21.60 -7.68
C SER A 160 -10.72 -20.39 -8.59
N ASP A 161 -11.67 -19.46 -8.43
CA ASP A 161 -11.86 -18.29 -9.28
C ASP A 161 -11.13 -17.06 -8.72
N GLY A 162 -10.39 -17.23 -7.61
CA GLY A 162 -9.63 -16.19 -6.97
C GLY A 162 -10.46 -15.27 -6.06
N ARG A 163 -11.69 -15.64 -5.72
CA ARG A 163 -12.47 -14.92 -4.70
C ARG A 163 -11.88 -15.19 -3.32
N ILE A 164 -11.83 -14.15 -2.49
CA ILE A 164 -11.45 -14.28 -1.09
C ILE A 164 -12.59 -14.94 -0.32
N LEU A 165 -12.30 -16.11 0.27
CA LEU A 165 -13.20 -16.82 1.18
C LEU A 165 -13.02 -16.35 2.63
N ALA A 166 -11.80 -16.04 3.00
CA ALA A 166 -11.43 -15.48 4.30
C ALA A 166 -10.10 -14.74 4.17
N LEU A 167 -9.92 -13.67 4.93
CA LEU A 167 -8.64 -13.00 5.11
C LEU A 167 -8.46 -12.73 6.60
N VAL A 168 -7.28 -13.05 7.12
CA VAL A 168 -6.91 -12.78 8.51
C VAL A 168 -5.62 -11.98 8.52
N GLU A 169 -5.65 -10.81 9.17
CA GLU A 169 -4.46 -9.96 9.33
C GLU A 169 -3.55 -10.52 10.41
N LYS A 170 -2.27 -10.76 10.06
CA LYS A 170 -1.20 -11.22 10.98
C LYS A 170 -1.65 -12.40 11.86
N PRO A 171 -2.12 -13.52 11.25
CA PRO A 171 -2.67 -14.63 12.00
C PRO A 171 -1.60 -15.29 12.86
N PRO A 172 -1.89 -15.65 14.12
CA PRO A 172 -0.95 -16.40 14.96
C PRO A 172 -0.68 -17.80 14.41
N GLN A 173 -1.64 -18.37 13.67
CA GLN A 173 -1.52 -19.63 12.94
C GLN A 173 -2.00 -19.42 11.49
N PRO A 174 -1.08 -19.08 10.56
CA PRO A 174 -1.44 -18.86 9.16
C PRO A 174 -2.12 -20.08 8.53
N ARG A 175 -3.22 -19.84 7.82
CA ARG A 175 -3.91 -20.86 7.02
C ARG A 175 -3.85 -20.45 5.56
N GLY A 176 -3.12 -21.21 4.75
CA GLY A 176 -2.88 -20.91 3.34
C GLY A 176 -1.51 -20.27 3.09
N GLN A 177 -1.27 -19.91 1.84
CA GLN A 177 0.01 -19.40 1.35
C GLN A 177 -0.09 -18.03 0.68
N TRP A 178 -1.30 -17.47 0.57
CA TRP A 178 -1.53 -16.22 -0.14
C TRP A 178 -1.45 -15.07 0.85
N ILE A 179 -0.32 -14.36 0.88
CA ILE A 179 -0.27 -13.08 1.58
C ILE A 179 -0.88 -11.99 0.71
N CYS A 180 -1.46 -10.98 1.34
CA CYS A 180 -2.01 -9.80 0.69
C CYS A 180 -1.13 -8.59 0.98
N PRO A 181 -0.22 -8.22 0.07
CA PRO A 181 0.47 -6.94 0.16
C PRO A 181 -0.54 -5.79 0.19
N PRO A 182 -0.20 -4.65 0.82
CA PRO A 182 -1.12 -3.54 1.02
C PRO A 182 -1.29 -2.70 -0.25
N VAL A 183 -1.84 -3.33 -1.30
CA VAL A 183 -2.26 -2.76 -2.57
C VAL A 183 -3.66 -3.29 -2.85
N TYR A 184 -4.63 -2.40 -2.83
CA TYR A 184 -6.04 -2.72 -2.90
C TYR A 184 -6.72 -1.81 -3.90
N LEU A 185 -7.62 -2.35 -4.70
CA LEU A 185 -8.48 -1.58 -5.57
C LEU A 185 -9.90 -1.73 -5.01
N PHE A 186 -10.45 -0.65 -4.49
CA PHE A 186 -11.79 -0.65 -3.92
C PHE A 186 -12.78 -0.04 -4.90
N GLU A 187 -13.87 -0.77 -5.13
CA GLU A 187 -15.05 -0.24 -5.78
C GLU A 187 -15.85 0.67 -4.84
N GLN A 188 -16.79 1.42 -5.40
CA GLN A 188 -17.60 2.37 -4.63
C GLN A 188 -18.40 1.70 -3.50
N ASP A 189 -18.88 0.48 -3.71
CA ASP A 189 -19.64 -0.28 -2.72
C ASP A 189 -18.76 -0.74 -1.55
N ALA A 190 -17.49 -1.04 -1.80
CA ALA A 190 -16.51 -1.33 -0.76
C ALA A 190 -16.16 -0.06 0.04
N LEU A 191 -15.88 1.06 -0.63
CA LEU A 191 -15.57 2.33 0.04
C LEU A 191 -16.75 2.83 0.89
N ALA A 192 -17.99 2.56 0.48
CA ALA A 192 -19.19 2.93 1.25
C ALA A 192 -19.29 2.22 2.62
N GLU A 193 -18.58 1.10 2.81
CA GLU A 193 -18.56 0.39 4.09
C GLU A 193 -17.50 0.93 5.06
N LEU A 194 -16.61 1.80 4.59
CA LEU A 194 -15.50 2.32 5.40
C LEU A 194 -15.96 3.07 6.67
N PRO A 195 -17.00 3.93 6.64
CA PRO A 195 -17.53 4.54 7.86
C PRO A 195 -18.04 3.49 8.86
N THR A 196 -18.79 2.50 8.37
CA THR A 196 -19.30 1.38 9.18
C THR A 196 -18.18 0.60 9.84
N PHE A 197 -17.10 0.32 9.08
CA PHE A 197 -15.91 -0.31 9.64
C PHE A 197 -15.31 0.58 10.74
N LEU A 198 -15.07 1.86 10.47
CA LEU A 198 -14.41 2.76 11.43
C LEU A 198 -15.20 2.96 12.74
N ASP A 199 -16.53 2.86 12.68
CA ASP A 199 -17.41 2.91 13.86
C ASP A 199 -17.41 1.61 14.68
N GLN A 200 -17.18 0.46 14.03
CA GLN A 200 -17.27 -0.86 14.66
C GLN A 200 -15.90 -1.49 14.98
N ALA A 201 -14.83 -1.01 14.31
CA ALA A 201 -13.57 -1.72 14.26
C ALA A 201 -12.74 -1.54 15.54
N PRO A 202 -12.21 -2.64 16.09
CA PRO A 202 -11.31 -2.58 17.23
C PRO A 202 -9.88 -2.17 16.86
N ASP A 203 -9.45 -2.36 15.59
CA ASP A 203 -8.08 -2.10 15.15
C ASP A 203 -8.03 -1.49 13.74
N THR A 204 -7.51 -0.26 13.66
CA THR A 204 -7.32 0.50 12.42
C THR A 204 -5.86 0.57 11.95
N ASP A 205 -4.92 -0.10 12.63
CA ASP A 205 -3.48 0.05 12.38
C ASP A 205 -3.08 -0.53 11.01
N ALA A 206 -3.45 -1.78 10.74
CA ALA A 206 -3.10 -2.46 9.50
C ALA A 206 -4.20 -2.27 8.44
N PRO A 207 -3.86 -1.88 7.19
CA PRO A 207 -4.87 -1.63 6.18
C PRO A 207 -5.58 -2.92 5.72
N GLY A 208 -4.96 -4.09 5.92
CA GLY A 208 -5.58 -5.39 5.65
C GLY A 208 -6.76 -5.73 6.58
N ASN A 209 -6.86 -5.10 7.76
CA ASN A 209 -8.01 -5.28 8.66
C ASN A 209 -9.33 -4.88 7.99
N PHE A 210 -9.32 -3.82 7.17
CA PHE A 210 -10.51 -3.41 6.44
C PHE A 210 -10.90 -4.44 5.38
N VAL A 211 -9.92 -4.98 4.65
CA VAL A 211 -10.15 -6.02 3.64
C VAL A 211 -10.70 -7.29 4.29
N ALA A 212 -10.15 -7.70 5.44
CA ALA A 212 -10.63 -8.83 6.22
C ALA A 212 -12.12 -8.70 6.55
N TRP A 213 -12.49 -7.56 7.13
CA TRP A 213 -13.88 -7.27 7.51
C TRP A 213 -14.79 -7.15 6.29
N LEU A 214 -14.28 -6.57 5.19
CA LEU A 214 -15.01 -6.39 3.94
C LEU A 214 -15.32 -7.73 3.28
N ALA A 215 -14.38 -8.67 3.28
CA ALA A 215 -14.54 -9.99 2.66
C ALA A 215 -15.65 -10.85 3.32
N GLU A 216 -16.03 -10.54 4.56
CA GLU A 216 -17.18 -11.18 5.23
C GLU A 216 -18.53 -10.65 4.74
N ARG A 217 -18.56 -9.48 4.08
CA ARG A 217 -19.78 -8.70 3.80
C ARG A 217 -20.00 -8.44 2.32
N LYS A 218 -18.91 -8.33 1.57
CA LYS A 218 -18.88 -8.05 0.13
C LYS A 218 -17.98 -9.04 -0.56
N LEU A 219 -18.13 -9.12 -1.87
CA LEU A 219 -17.26 -9.92 -2.71
C LEU A 219 -15.95 -9.15 -2.94
N VAL A 220 -14.83 -9.81 -2.63
CA VAL A 220 -13.49 -9.31 -2.90
C VAL A 220 -12.72 -10.40 -3.64
N TRP A 221 -12.00 -10.03 -4.68
CA TRP A 221 -11.18 -10.95 -5.46
C TRP A 221 -9.69 -10.65 -5.29
N ALA A 222 -8.88 -11.64 -5.61
CA ALA A 222 -7.44 -11.53 -5.58
C ALA A 222 -6.85 -11.68 -6.97
N HIS A 223 -6.00 -10.73 -7.34
CA HIS A 223 -5.09 -10.85 -8.45
C HIS A 223 -3.81 -11.53 -8.00
N ARG A 224 -3.47 -12.67 -8.61
CA ARG A 224 -2.25 -13.41 -8.27
C ARG A 224 -1.06 -12.70 -8.89
N MET A 225 -0.22 -12.13 -8.03
CA MET A 225 1.01 -11.45 -8.43
C MET A 225 2.01 -12.46 -9.03
N GLN A 226 2.62 -12.07 -10.14
CA GLN A 226 3.85 -12.67 -10.67
C GLN A 226 5.02 -11.73 -10.38
N GLY A 227 6.22 -12.29 -10.17
CA GLY A 227 7.41 -11.51 -9.81
C GLY A 227 7.75 -11.56 -8.32
N ALA A 228 8.77 -10.83 -7.92
CA ALA A 228 9.28 -10.80 -6.54
C ALA A 228 8.70 -9.62 -5.73
N ARG A 229 8.69 -9.77 -4.40
CA ARG A 229 8.34 -8.66 -3.48
C ARG A 229 9.45 -8.48 -2.46
N PHE A 230 9.81 -7.22 -2.19
CA PHE A 230 10.75 -6.86 -1.13
C PHE A 230 10.11 -5.90 -0.12
N ASP A 231 9.93 -6.38 1.11
CA ASP A 231 9.52 -5.54 2.23
C ASP A 231 10.74 -4.92 2.90
N VAL A 232 10.87 -3.59 2.77
CA VAL A 232 11.91 -2.80 3.43
C VAL A 232 11.53 -2.56 4.89
N GLY A 233 11.40 -3.62 5.68
CA GLY A 233 10.89 -3.55 7.05
C GLY A 233 11.92 -3.24 8.14
N ASN A 234 13.21 -3.41 7.83
CA ASN A 234 14.35 -3.27 8.75
C ASN A 234 15.64 -2.91 7.96
N LEU A 235 16.74 -2.61 8.67
CA LEU A 235 18.01 -2.19 8.06
C LEU A 235 18.62 -3.26 7.16
N GLU A 236 18.54 -4.53 7.57
CA GLU A 236 19.03 -5.67 6.78
C GLU A 236 18.32 -5.75 5.42
N ASN A 237 16.99 -5.68 5.42
CA ASN A 237 16.18 -5.69 4.21
C ASN A 237 16.39 -4.44 3.35
N TYR A 238 16.69 -3.28 3.96
CA TYR A 238 17.01 -2.05 3.22
C TYR A 238 18.29 -2.20 2.40
N HIS A 239 19.35 -2.75 2.98
CA HIS A 239 20.59 -3.01 2.25
C HIS A 239 20.41 -4.12 1.20
N ALA A 240 19.71 -5.20 1.55
CA ALA A 240 19.40 -6.27 0.61
C ALA A 240 18.58 -5.78 -0.61
N ALA A 241 17.68 -4.80 -0.42
CA ALA A 241 16.92 -4.22 -1.51
C ALA A 241 17.79 -3.48 -2.53
N ALA A 242 18.87 -2.81 -2.07
CA ALA A 242 19.82 -2.14 -2.96
C ALA A 242 20.60 -3.15 -3.81
N ASP A 243 21.07 -4.24 -3.20
CA ASP A 243 21.79 -5.31 -3.90
C ASP A 243 20.87 -6.03 -4.92
N TRP A 244 19.63 -6.30 -4.52
CA TRP A 244 18.62 -6.90 -5.40
C TRP A 244 18.35 -6.01 -6.62
N LEU A 245 18.16 -4.70 -6.45
CA LEU A 245 17.97 -3.78 -7.58
C LEU A 245 19.21 -3.69 -8.48
N ALA A 246 20.41 -3.64 -7.89
CA ALA A 246 21.67 -3.58 -8.63
C ALA A 246 21.92 -4.85 -9.46
N SER A 247 21.44 -6.02 -9.01
CA SER A 247 21.53 -7.27 -9.76
C SER A 247 20.68 -7.26 -11.04
N ARG A 248 19.57 -6.50 -11.06
CA ARG A 248 18.65 -6.40 -12.20
C ARG A 248 19.07 -5.39 -13.26
N SER A 249 19.75 -4.31 -12.87
CA SER A 249 20.37 -3.38 -13.85
C SER A 249 21.51 -4.01 -14.65
N ARG A 250 21.88 -5.26 -14.33
CA ARG A 250 22.93 -6.05 -15.01
C ARG A 250 22.40 -7.22 -15.83
N GLU A 251 21.09 -7.47 -15.83
CA GLU A 251 20.49 -8.44 -16.75
C GLU A 251 20.15 -7.73 -18.07
N PRO A 252 20.64 -8.25 -19.22
CA PRO A 252 20.62 -7.58 -20.52
C PRO A 252 19.23 -7.47 -21.17
#